data_AF-A0A0K8T9A1-F1
#
_entry.id   AF-A0A0K8T9A1-F1
#
_cell.length_a   1.000
_cell.length_b   1.000
_cell.length_c   1.000
_cell.angle_alpha   90.00
_cell.angle_beta   90.00
_cell.angle_gamma   90.00
#
_symmetry.space_group_name_H-M   'P 1'
#
loop_
_entity.id
_entity.type
_entity.pdbx_description
1 polymer ?
#
loop_
_entity_poly.entity_id
_entity_poly.type
_entity_poly.pdbx_seq_one_letter_code
_entity_poly.pdbx_strand_id
1 'polypeptide(L)'
;MLLKFFNQGYRIWAFAVILLFVVIGTFIQFKFVKLEESRNALEAMVARLQLANNLLVEERGTRGNGQNFEDGAIVIYNRVPKTASTSFVNVAYDLCKRNGFNVLHLNVTGNLHVMPIPDQARFVHNVTHWNAKKPGLYHGHVAFIDFDKFGSSQKPIYLNLFAQTTRPTSVLLLLPEVWRQL
;
A
#
# COMPACT_ATOMS: atom_id res chain seq x y z
N MET A 1 -49.65 -28.78 -37.82
CA MET A 1 -49.71 -27.31 -37.65
C MET A 1 -49.02 -26.82 -36.36
N LEU A 2 -49.09 -27.57 -35.25
CA LEU A 2 -48.48 -27.22 -33.95
C LEU A 2 -46.93 -27.16 -33.93
N LEU A 3 -46.22 -27.98 -34.72
CA LEU A 3 -44.75 -27.97 -34.77
C LEU A 3 -44.13 -26.67 -35.33
N LYS A 4 -44.85 -25.96 -36.22
CA LYS A 4 -44.38 -24.68 -36.80
C LYS A 4 -44.46 -23.52 -35.81
N PHE A 5 -45.44 -23.54 -34.90
CA PHE A 5 -45.57 -22.55 -33.83
C PHE A 5 -44.47 -22.71 -32.77
N PHE A 6 -44.13 -23.95 -32.41
CA PHE A 6 -43.07 -24.24 -31.43
C PHE A 6 -41.69 -23.79 -31.93
N ASN A 7 -41.41 -23.98 -33.23
CA ASN A 7 -40.17 -23.54 -33.86
C ASN A 7 -40.08 -22.01 -34.00
N GLN A 8 -41.21 -21.31 -34.23
CA GLN A 8 -41.23 -19.85 -34.23
C GLN A 8 -40.93 -19.27 -32.85
N GLY A 9 -41.49 -19.84 -31.77
CA GLY A 9 -41.21 -19.40 -30.40
C GLY A 9 -39.74 -19.52 -30.03
N TYR A 10 -39.10 -20.65 -30.37
CA TYR A 10 -37.68 -20.86 -30.10
C TYR A 10 -36.78 -19.86 -30.85
N ARG A 11 -37.11 -19.53 -32.10
CA ARG A 11 -36.36 -18.52 -32.88
C ARG A 11 -36.45 -17.14 -32.24
N ILE A 12 -37.64 -16.74 -31.77
CA ILE A 12 -37.82 -15.44 -31.09
C ILE A 12 -37.01 -15.39 -29.79
N TRP A 13 -37.01 -16.46 -29.00
CA TRP A 13 -36.20 -16.56 -27.78
C TRP A 13 -34.69 -16.51 -28.06
N ALA A 14 -34.21 -17.18 -29.11
CA ALA A 14 -32.81 -17.10 -29.51
C ALA A 14 -32.40 -15.66 -29.89
N PHE A 15 -33.25 -14.93 -30.63
CA PHE A 15 -32.99 -13.52 -30.94
C PHE A 15 -32.98 -12.63 -29.70
N ALA A 16 -33.89 -12.86 -28.74
CA ALA A 16 -33.93 -12.11 -27.49
C ALA A 16 -32.65 -12.30 -26.65
N VAL A 17 -32.13 -13.53 -26.58
CA VAL A 17 -30.87 -13.83 -25.86
C VAL A 17 -29.68 -13.16 -26.55
N ILE A 18 -29.61 -13.20 -27.88
CA ILE A 18 -28.54 -12.52 -28.62
C ILE A 18 -28.59 -11.00 -28.38
N LEU A 19 -29.78 -10.41 -28.39
CA LEU A 19 -29.96 -8.98 -28.13
C LEU A 19 -29.55 -8.61 -26.71
N LEU A 20 -29.87 -9.44 -25.71
CA LEU A 20 -29.41 -9.27 -24.33
C LEU A 20 -27.87 -9.26 -24.25
N PHE A 21 -27.20 -10.22 -24.90
CA PHE A 21 -25.74 -10.28 -24.92
C PHE A 21 -25.11 -9.06 -25.59
N VAL A 22 -25.71 -8.54 -26.66
CA VAL A 22 -25.25 -7.32 -27.33
C VAL A 22 -25.38 -6.11 -26.39
N VAL A 23 -26.49 -5.97 -25.67
CA VAL A 23 -26.70 -4.88 -24.70
C VAL A 23 -25.72 -4.98 -23.52
N ILE A 24 -25.48 -6.18 -23.01
CA ILE A 24 -24.49 -6.39 -21.94
C ILE A 24 -23.08 -6.06 -22.47
N GLY A 25 -22.76 -6.48 -23.69
CA GLY A 25 -21.48 -6.19 -24.34
C GLY A 25 -21.24 -4.69 -24.47
N THR A 26 -22.21 -3.92 -24.96
CA THR A 26 -22.08 -2.46 -25.09
C THR A 26 -21.98 -1.77 -23.73
N PHE A 27 -22.69 -2.25 -22.71
CA PHE A 27 -22.58 -1.73 -21.34
C PHE A 27 -21.19 -1.95 -20.74
N ILE A 28 -20.60 -3.13 -20.93
CA ILE A 28 -19.25 -3.44 -20.47
C ILE A 28 -18.22 -2.56 -21.18
N GLN A 29 -18.32 -2.41 -22.50
CA GLN A 29 -17.45 -1.53 -23.28
C GLN A 29 -17.53 -0.08 -22.80
N PHE A 30 -18.74 0.43 -22.54
CA PHE A 30 -18.94 1.77 -21.99
C PHE A 30 -18.27 1.96 -20.62
N LYS A 31 -18.39 0.96 -19.73
CA LYS A 31 -17.73 0.98 -18.42
C LYS A 31 -16.22 0.94 -18.55
N PHE A 32 -15.69 0.15 -19.48
CA PHE A 32 -14.26 0.05 -19.73
C PHE A 32 -13.67 1.38 -20.20
N VAL A 33 -14.30 2.02 -21.18
CA VAL A 33 -13.87 3.34 -21.69
C VAL A 33 -13.91 4.41 -20.59
N LYS A 34 -14.98 4.45 -19.79
CA LYS A 34 -15.08 5.42 -18.68
C LYS A 34 -14.00 5.18 -17.61
N LEU A 35 -13.66 3.92 -17.35
CA LEU A 35 -12.62 3.55 -16.39
C LEU A 35 -11.24 3.98 -16.91
N GLU A 36 -11.00 3.78 -18.20
CA GLU A 36 -9.75 4.19 -18.85
C GLU A 36 -9.58 5.71 -18.87
N GLU A 37 -10.65 6.47 -19.14
CA GLU A 37 -10.62 7.94 -19.05
C GLU A 37 -10.30 8.42 -17.62
N SER A 38 -10.93 7.82 -16.61
CA SER A 38 -10.65 8.14 -15.20
C SER A 38 -9.20 7.80 -14.82
N ARG A 39 -8.64 6.70 -15.36
CA ARG A 39 -7.24 6.31 -15.12
C ARG A 39 -6.29 7.32 -15.76
N ASN A 40 -6.51 7.70 -17.01
CA ASN A 40 -5.69 8.67 -17.72
C ASN A 40 -5.75 10.05 -17.04
N ALA A 41 -6.92 10.46 -16.56
CA ALA A 41 -7.07 11.70 -15.79
C ALA A 41 -6.27 11.67 -14.48
N LEU A 42 -6.30 10.53 -13.77
CA LEU A 42 -5.51 10.34 -12.55
C LEU A 42 -4.01 10.37 -12.84
N GLU A 43 -3.56 9.67 -13.89
CA GLU A 43 -2.16 9.66 -14.33
C GLU A 43 -1.66 11.08 -14.66
N ALA A 44 -2.48 11.88 -15.37
CA ALA A 44 -2.14 13.27 -15.69
C ALA A 44 -2.07 14.16 -14.45
N MET A 45 -2.97 13.99 -13.47
CA MET A 45 -2.92 14.72 -12.20
C MET A 45 -1.71 14.32 -11.36
N VAL A 46 -1.37 13.03 -11.28
CA VAL A 46 -0.20 12.53 -10.55
C VAL A 46 1.09 13.10 -11.14
N ALA A 47 1.23 13.13 -12.47
CA ALA A 47 2.40 13.72 -13.13
C ALA A 47 2.58 15.21 -12.77
N ARG A 48 1.48 15.98 -12.72
CA ARG A 48 1.50 17.39 -12.31
C ARG A 48 1.89 17.55 -10.84
N LEU A 49 1.35 16.70 -9.96
CA LEU A 49 1.69 16.71 -8.53
C LEU A 49 3.16 16.33 -8.29
N GLN A 50 3.70 15.36 -9.03
CA GLN A 50 5.11 14.99 -8.93
C GLN A 50 6.01 16.17 -9.32
N LEU A 51 5.69 16.88 -10.41
CA LEU A 51 6.43 18.07 -10.81
C LEU A 51 6.38 19.17 -9.74
N ALA A 52 5.18 19.45 -9.20
CA ALA A 52 5.03 20.42 -8.12
C ALA A 52 5.81 20.00 -6.85
N ASN A 53 5.78 18.72 -6.48
CA ASN A 53 6.50 18.20 -5.32
C ASN A 53 8.02 18.34 -5.50
N ASN A 54 8.55 18.03 -6.69
CA ASN A 54 9.98 18.17 -6.98
C ASN A 54 10.45 19.63 -6.82
N LEU A 55 9.66 20.61 -7.28
CA LEU A 55 9.95 22.04 -7.10
C LEU A 55 9.93 22.45 -5.62
N LEU A 56 8.97 21.93 -4.84
CA LEU A 56 8.91 22.18 -3.40
C LEU A 56 10.07 21.53 -2.64
N VAL A 57 10.54 20.36 -3.06
CA VAL A 57 11.71 19.69 -2.49
C VAL A 57 12.98 20.51 -2.75
N GLU A 58 13.13 21.10 -3.94
CA GLU A 58 14.25 22.00 -4.27
C GLU A 58 14.24 23.28 -3.41
N GLU A 59 13.07 23.89 -3.20
CA GLU A 59 12.87 25.01 -2.28
C GLU A 59 13.21 24.62 -0.81
N ARG A 60 12.79 23.44 -0.35
CA ARG A 60 13.05 22.96 1.02
C ARG A 60 14.52 22.61 1.26
N GLY A 61 15.20 22.05 0.26
CA GLY A 61 16.62 21.69 0.32
C GLY A 61 17.53 22.90 0.59
N THR A 62 17.06 24.10 0.23
CA THR A 62 17.83 25.35 0.38
C THR A 62 17.58 26.06 1.73
N ARG A 63 16.51 25.71 2.47
CA ARG A 63 16.09 26.40 3.71
C ARG A 63 16.12 25.56 4.99
N GLY A 64 16.41 24.26 4.93
CA GLY A 64 16.02 23.31 5.97
C GLY A 64 17.12 22.53 6.69
N ASN A 65 18.34 23.04 6.85
CA ASN A 65 19.46 22.23 7.37
C ASN A 65 19.70 22.31 8.91
N GLY A 66 18.68 22.21 9.78
CA GLY A 66 19.07 22.04 11.20
C GLY A 66 18.07 21.99 12.36
N GLN A 67 16.75 22.12 12.19
CA GLN A 67 15.87 22.28 13.38
C GLN A 67 14.54 21.49 13.40
N ASN A 68 14.16 20.72 12.36
CA ASN A 68 12.82 20.09 12.29
C ASN A 68 12.80 18.58 11.99
N PHE A 69 13.95 17.88 12.06
CA PHE A 69 13.99 16.44 11.78
C PHE A 69 13.27 15.61 12.86
N GLU A 70 13.21 16.11 14.09
CA GLU A 70 12.73 15.36 15.27
C GLU A 70 11.18 15.36 15.36
N ASP A 71 10.53 16.52 15.17
CA ASP A 71 9.06 16.66 15.36
C ASP A 71 8.23 15.88 14.34
N GLY A 72 8.79 15.67 13.14
CA GLY A 72 8.14 14.94 12.06
C GLY A 72 8.53 13.47 11.96
N ALA A 73 9.45 12.96 12.78
CA ALA A 73 10.09 11.67 12.54
C ALA A 73 9.09 10.49 12.52
N ILE A 74 9.19 9.65 11.49
CA ILE A 74 8.41 8.42 11.35
C ILE A 74 9.40 7.25 11.40
N VAL A 75 9.21 6.34 12.34
CA VAL A 75 9.98 5.11 12.46
C VAL A 75 9.06 3.93 12.20
N ILE A 76 9.46 3.03 11.30
CA ILE A 76 8.73 1.80 11.02
C ILE A 76 9.59 0.60 11.44
N TYR A 77 9.07 -0.18 12.39
CA TYR A 77 9.66 -1.41 12.87
C TYR A 77 8.92 -2.63 12.32
N ASN A 78 9.50 -3.28 11.31
CA ASN A 78 8.93 -4.45 10.63
C ASN A 78 9.22 -5.73 11.42
N ARG A 79 8.43 -5.98 12.46
CA ARG A 79 8.66 -7.04 13.44
C ARG A 79 8.82 -8.42 12.80
N VAL A 80 10.00 -9.00 12.96
CA VAL A 80 10.23 -10.42 12.65
C VAL A 80 9.78 -11.27 13.85
N PRO A 81 9.06 -12.38 13.63
CA PRO A 81 8.71 -13.30 14.70
C PRO A 81 9.97 -13.91 15.36
N LYS A 82 9.91 -14.14 16.68
CA LYS A 82 10.95 -14.84 17.45
C LYS A 82 12.33 -14.16 17.50
N THR A 83 12.40 -12.84 17.26
CA THR A 83 13.65 -12.05 17.38
C THR A 83 13.65 -11.12 18.59
N ALA A 84 13.02 -11.52 19.70
CA ALA A 84 12.78 -10.66 20.87
C ALA A 84 12.01 -9.36 20.55
N SER A 85 11.27 -9.34 19.43
CA SER A 85 10.56 -8.14 18.95
C SER A 85 9.52 -7.60 19.92
N THR A 86 8.87 -8.48 20.70
CA THR A 86 7.93 -8.08 21.76
C THR A 86 8.64 -7.31 22.89
N SER A 87 9.81 -7.77 23.31
CA SER A 87 10.59 -7.10 24.36
C SER A 87 11.02 -5.70 23.93
N PHE A 88 11.49 -5.56 22.70
CA PHE A 88 11.86 -4.25 22.13
C PHE A 88 10.67 -3.27 22.11
N VAL A 89 9.49 -3.74 21.67
CA VAL A 89 8.28 -2.92 21.61
C VAL A 89 7.83 -2.48 23.01
N ASN A 90 7.93 -3.35 24.02
CA ASN A 90 7.58 -2.98 25.39
C ASN A 90 8.45 -1.82 25.89
N VAL A 91 9.76 -1.86 25.65
CA VAL A 91 10.67 -0.74 25.97
C VAL A 91 10.24 0.53 25.24
N ALA A 92 9.85 0.43 23.97
CA ALA A 92 9.35 1.59 23.22
C ALA A 92 8.06 2.18 23.85
N TYR A 93 7.14 1.34 24.34
CA TYR A 93 5.93 1.80 25.04
C TYR A 93 6.24 2.49 26.39
N ASP A 94 7.27 2.06 27.10
CA ASP A 94 7.67 2.70 28.36
C ASP A 94 8.33 4.06 28.12
N LEU A 95 9.17 4.13 27.08
CA LEU A 95 9.89 5.35 26.71
C LEU A 95 9.00 6.41 26.04
N CYS A 96 7.93 6.00 25.36
CA CYS A 96 7.10 6.91 24.57
C CYS A 96 6.46 8.02 25.42
N LYS A 97 6.06 7.69 26.65
CA LYS A 97 5.46 8.65 27.60
C LYS A 97 6.45 9.71 28.08
N ARG A 98 7.73 9.33 28.26
CA ARG A 98 8.78 10.23 28.75
C ARG A 98 9.35 11.10 27.64
N ASN A 99 9.50 10.54 26.45
CA ASN A 99 10.17 11.19 25.32
C ASN A 99 9.19 11.86 24.34
N GLY A 100 7.87 11.77 24.58
CA GLY A 100 6.87 12.50 23.82
C GLY A 100 6.63 12.00 22.39
N PHE A 101 6.87 10.71 22.11
CA PHE A 101 6.56 10.09 20.82
C PHE A 101 5.37 9.12 20.93
N ASN A 102 4.76 8.78 19.80
CA ASN A 102 3.64 7.84 19.75
C ASN A 102 4.11 6.44 19.34
N VAL A 103 3.51 5.38 19.90
CA VAL A 103 3.75 4.00 19.47
C VAL A 103 2.44 3.41 18.95
N LEU A 104 2.44 2.96 17.70
CA LEU A 104 1.26 2.43 17.02
C LEU A 104 1.52 1.01 16.53
N HIS A 105 0.57 0.12 16.78
CA HIS A 105 0.60 -1.24 16.28
C HIS A 105 -0.12 -1.33 14.93
N LEU A 106 0.54 -1.86 13.93
CA LEU A 106 -0.02 -2.15 12.61
C LEU A 106 -0.58 -3.56 12.60
N ASN A 107 -1.90 -3.65 12.50
CA ASN A 107 -2.59 -4.93 12.33
C ASN A 107 -2.98 -5.10 10.86
N VAL A 108 -2.56 -6.20 10.24
CA VAL A 108 -2.96 -6.57 8.88
C VAL A 108 -3.92 -7.74 8.97
N THR A 109 -5.08 -7.63 8.31
CA THR A 109 -6.11 -8.66 8.30
C THR A 109 -5.54 -9.99 7.84
N GLY A 110 -5.83 -11.07 8.59
CA GLY A 110 -5.37 -12.42 8.27
C GLY A 110 -3.88 -12.68 8.51
N ASN A 111 -3.16 -11.77 9.20
CA ASN A 111 -1.71 -11.86 9.40
C ASN A 111 -0.93 -12.01 8.08
N LEU A 112 -1.47 -11.45 6.98
CA LEU A 112 -0.74 -11.37 5.73
C LEU A 112 0.47 -10.46 5.93
N HIS A 113 1.66 -10.97 5.64
CA HIS A 113 2.88 -10.18 5.73
C HIS A 113 2.93 -9.10 4.63
N VAL A 114 2.28 -9.38 3.50
CA VAL A 114 2.23 -8.48 2.34
C VAL A 114 0.87 -7.78 2.29
N MET A 115 0.90 -6.47 2.40
CA MET A 115 -0.28 -5.63 2.26
C MET A 115 -0.60 -5.43 0.76
N PRO A 116 -1.87 -5.47 0.31
CA PRO A 116 -2.23 -5.11 -1.06
C PRO A 116 -1.79 -3.68 -1.41
N ILE A 117 -1.41 -3.43 -2.67
CA ILE A 117 -1.03 -2.09 -3.16
C ILE A 117 -1.99 -0.95 -2.76
N PRO A 118 -3.33 -1.07 -2.87
CA PRO A 118 -4.23 0.01 -2.45
C PRO A 118 -4.15 0.31 -0.93
N ASP A 119 -3.93 -0.72 -0.12
CA ASP A 119 -3.76 -0.55 1.32
C ASP A 119 -2.38 0.03 1.66
N GLN A 120 -1.33 -0.35 0.91
CA GLN A 120 -0.01 0.26 1.03
C GLN A 120 -0.08 1.76 0.74
N ALA A 121 -0.75 2.17 -0.34
CA ALA A 121 -0.93 3.58 -0.68
C ALA A 121 -1.69 4.34 0.42
N ARG A 122 -2.74 3.73 0.98
CA ARG A 122 -3.50 4.30 2.10
C ARG A 122 -2.65 4.41 3.36
N PHE A 123 -1.85 3.40 3.65
CA PHE A 123 -0.93 3.38 4.79
C PHE A 123 0.11 4.50 4.67
N VAL A 124 0.78 4.60 3.51
CA VAL A 124 1.75 5.67 3.24
C VAL A 124 1.09 7.04 3.44
N HIS A 125 -0.04 7.29 2.80
CA HIS A 125 -0.76 8.56 2.92
C HIS A 125 -1.12 8.89 4.38
N ASN A 126 -1.62 7.91 5.14
CA ASN A 126 -2.02 8.13 6.53
C ASN A 126 -0.81 8.45 7.41
N VAL A 127 0.27 7.68 7.30
CA VAL A 127 1.48 7.88 8.10
C VAL A 127 2.15 9.22 7.78
N THR A 128 2.14 9.65 6.52
CA THR A 128 2.76 10.92 6.11
C THR A 128 1.91 12.15 6.40
N HIS A 129 0.58 12.04 6.56
CA HIS A 129 -0.29 13.21 6.81
C HIS A 129 -0.82 13.28 8.25
N TRP A 130 -0.67 12.22 9.05
CA TRP A 130 -1.18 12.21 10.42
C TRP A 130 -0.24 12.93 11.41
N ASN A 131 -0.23 14.26 11.34
CA ASN A 131 0.65 15.10 12.16
C ASN A 131 0.47 14.91 13.68
N ALA A 132 -0.75 14.65 14.15
CA ALA A 132 -1.03 14.40 15.57
C ALA A 132 -0.38 13.11 16.13
N LYS A 133 0.16 12.25 15.28
CA LYS A 133 0.87 11.01 15.68
C LYS A 133 2.37 11.05 15.41
N LYS A 134 2.89 12.20 15.02
CA LYS A 134 4.33 12.43 14.84
C LYS A 134 4.90 13.15 16.07
N PRO A 135 6.14 12.82 16.50
CA PRO A 135 6.94 11.67 16.04
C PRO A 135 6.32 10.34 16.45
N GLY A 136 6.48 9.31 15.61
CA GLY A 136 5.75 8.05 15.75
C GLY A 136 6.56 6.81 15.38
N LEU A 137 6.50 5.78 16.24
CA LEU A 137 7.01 4.43 15.99
C LEU A 137 5.84 3.51 15.63
N TYR A 138 5.83 3.04 14.39
CA TYR A 138 4.87 2.08 13.87
C TYR A 138 5.51 0.69 13.92
N HIS A 139 4.86 -0.30 14.52
CA HIS A 139 5.38 -1.66 14.59
C HIS A 139 4.34 -2.68 14.18
N GLY A 140 4.75 -3.73 13.46
CA GLY A 140 3.84 -4.80 13.06
C GLY A 140 4.53 -5.84 12.20
N HIS A 141 3.81 -6.93 11.91
CA HIS A 141 4.28 -8.00 11.04
C HIS A 141 3.97 -7.66 9.58
N VAL A 142 4.71 -6.71 9.02
CA VAL A 142 4.52 -6.21 7.65
C VAL A 142 5.84 -6.27 6.90
N ALA A 143 5.77 -6.60 5.62
CA ALA A 143 6.88 -6.51 4.69
C ALA A 143 7.32 -5.06 4.47
N PHE A 144 8.44 -4.90 3.77
CA PHE A 144 8.93 -3.59 3.40
C PHE A 144 7.93 -2.87 2.47
N ILE A 145 7.65 -1.60 2.75
CA ILE A 145 6.78 -0.77 1.92
C ILE A 145 7.65 0.36 1.37
N ASP A 146 7.64 0.53 0.07
CA ASP A 146 8.44 1.57 -0.56
C ASP A 146 7.63 2.87 -0.65
N PHE A 147 7.94 3.85 0.20
CA PHE A 147 7.26 5.14 0.24
C PHE A 147 7.53 5.99 -1.02
N ASP A 148 8.65 5.75 -1.71
CA ASP A 148 9.01 6.49 -2.92
C ASP A 148 8.09 6.08 -4.09
N LYS A 149 7.68 4.80 -4.16
CA LYS A 149 6.71 4.32 -5.16
C LYS A 149 5.36 5.04 -5.11
N PHE A 150 5.01 5.61 -3.95
CA PHE A 150 3.76 6.35 -3.75
C PHE A 150 3.95 7.87 -3.79
N GLY A 151 5.14 8.36 -4.14
CA GLY A 151 5.42 9.80 -4.28
C GLY A 151 5.48 10.57 -2.96
N SER A 152 5.71 9.88 -1.83
CA SER A 152 5.87 10.55 -0.54
C SER A 152 7.19 11.29 -0.47
N SER A 153 7.16 12.60 -0.16
CA SER A 153 8.36 13.38 0.11
C SER A 153 8.99 13.04 1.48
N GLN A 154 8.20 12.46 2.39
CA GLN A 154 8.65 12.10 3.73
C GLN A 154 9.00 10.61 3.78
N LYS A 155 10.27 10.32 4.07
CA LYS A 155 10.79 8.96 4.16
C LYS A 155 10.82 8.48 5.61
N PRO A 156 10.20 7.33 5.93
CA PRO A 156 10.30 6.75 7.25
C PRO A 156 11.68 6.10 7.47
N ILE A 157 12.09 6.03 8.73
CA ILE A 157 13.27 5.29 9.15
C ILE A 157 12.85 3.84 9.40
N TYR A 158 13.40 2.91 8.64
CA TYR A 158 13.16 1.48 8.84
C TYR A 158 14.11 0.92 9.88
N LEU A 159 13.55 0.24 10.88
CA LEU A 159 14.30 -0.55 11.87
C LEU A 159 13.90 -2.01 11.72
N ASN A 160 14.85 -2.91 11.92
CA ASN A 160 14.60 -4.35 12.07
C ASN A 160 15.56 -4.97 13.09
N LEU A 161 15.09 -6.00 13.78
CA LEU A 161 15.89 -6.83 14.67
C LEU A 161 15.92 -8.26 14.14
N PHE A 162 17.12 -8.77 13.98
CA PHE A 162 17.39 -10.15 13.55
C PHE A 162 18.07 -10.90 14.70
N ALA A 163 17.67 -12.16 14.90
CA ALA A 163 18.35 -13.07 15.81
C ALA A 163 19.13 -14.09 14.97
N GLN A 164 20.36 -14.40 15.37
CA GLN A 164 21.13 -15.47 14.76
C GLN A 164 20.44 -16.80 15.05
N THR A 165 19.92 -17.46 14.01
CA THR A 165 19.39 -18.82 14.16
C THR A 165 20.55 -19.81 14.16
N THR A 166 20.62 -20.64 15.20
CA THR A 166 21.59 -21.73 15.32
C THR A 166 21.12 -23.02 14.64
N ARG A 167 19.95 -23.01 13.98
CA ARG A 167 19.47 -24.19 13.23
C ARG A 167 20.09 -24.21 11.83
N PRO A 168 20.68 -25.34 11.40
CA PRO A 168 21.09 -25.54 10.02
C PRO A 168 19.85 -25.89 9.20
N THR A 169 18.99 -24.90 8.94
CA THR A 169 18.03 -24.99 7.84
C THR A 169 18.59 -24.19 6.69
N SER A 170 19.32 -24.91 5.84
CA SER A 170 19.41 -24.72 4.40
C SER A 170 19.29 -23.27 3.92
N VAL A 171 20.43 -22.58 3.85
CA VAL A 171 20.84 -21.71 2.74
C VAL A 171 19.67 -21.28 1.82
N LEU A 172 18.86 -20.30 2.25
CA LEU A 172 17.96 -19.57 1.35
C LEU A 172 17.62 -18.15 1.85
N LEU A 173 18.48 -17.53 2.65
CA LEU A 173 18.27 -16.16 3.17
C LEU A 173 19.45 -15.21 2.94
N LEU A 174 20.44 -15.61 2.12
CA LEU A 174 21.60 -14.78 1.78
C LEU A 174 21.67 -14.38 0.31
N LEU A 175 20.55 -14.44 -0.43
CA LEU A 175 20.49 -13.91 -1.79
C LEU A 175 19.65 -12.63 -1.84
N PRO A 176 20.19 -11.51 -2.38
CA PRO A 176 19.48 -10.25 -2.58
C PRO A 176 18.18 -10.37 -3.39
N GLU A 177 18.00 -11.45 -4.16
CA GLU A 177 16.84 -11.64 -5.02
C GLU A 177 15.55 -12.09 -4.30
N VAL A 178 15.65 -12.69 -3.10
CA VAL A 178 14.46 -13.15 -2.36
C VAL A 178 13.66 -11.97 -1.79
N TRP A 179 14.29 -10.82 -1.58
CA TRP A 179 13.67 -9.60 -1.05
C TRP A 179 12.70 -8.92 -2.02
N ARG A 180 12.63 -9.35 -3.28
CA ARG A 180 11.76 -8.75 -4.30
C ARG A 180 10.38 -9.42 -4.41
N GLN A 181 10.14 -10.50 -3.65
CA GLN A 181 8.89 -11.29 -3.70
C GLN A 181 8.18 -11.47 -2.35
N LEU A 182 8.63 -10.77 -1.30
CA LEU A 182 7.91 -10.61 -0.02
C LEU A 182 7.60 -9.13 0.20
#